data_AF-A0A5K1CIH3-F1
#
_entry.id   AF-A0A5K1CIH3-F1
#
_cell.length_a   1.000
_cell.length_b   1.000
_cell.length_c   1.000
_cell.angle_alpha   90.00
_cell.angle_beta   90.00
_cell.angle_gamma   90.00
#
_symmetry.space_group_name_H-M   'P 1'
#
loop_
_entity.id
_entity.type
_entity.pdbx_description
1 polymer ?
#
loop_
_entity_poly.entity_id
_entity_poly.type
_entity_poly.pdbx_seq_one_letter_code
_entity_poly.pdbx_strand_id
1 'polypeptide(L)' 'VRIPIGEVFELLKCTDKGLTTEEGQHRLQIFGPNKLEEKK' A
#
# COMPACT_ATOMS: atom_id res chain seq x y z
N VAL A 1 -3.67 2.90 18.45
CA VAL A 1 -3.77 4.31 18.00
C VAL A 1 -4.78 4.36 16.87
N ARG A 2 -5.75 5.29 16.91
CA ARG A 2 -6.70 5.47 15.80
C ARG A 2 -6.23 6.67 14.99
N ILE A 3 -5.74 6.42 13.79
CA ILE A 3 -5.27 7.46 12.87
C ILE A 3 -6.44 7.83 11.95
N PRO A 4 -6.72 9.12 11.70
CA PRO A 4 -7.70 9.56 10.71
C PRO A 4 -7.40 8.99 9.32
N ILE A 5 -8.44 8.62 8.57
CA ILE A 5 -8.26 8.00 7.25
C ILE A 5 -7.53 8.92 6.24
N GLY A 6 -7.70 10.24 6.37
CA GLY A 6 -6.98 11.21 5.53
C GLY A 6 -5.46 11.13 5.72
N GLU A 7 -4.99 10.99 6.95
CA GLU A 7 -3.56 10.84 7.26
C GLU A 7 -3.01 9.50 6.73
N VAL A 8 -3.85 8.45 6.66
CA VAL A 8 -3.46 7.18 6.04
C VAL A 8 -3.22 7.34 4.55
N PHE A 9 -4.03 8.14 3.85
CA PHE A 9 -3.84 8.43 2.43
C PHE A 9 -2.57 9.22 2.16
N GLU A 10 -2.25 10.21 2.99
CA GLU A 10 -1.00 10.96 2.91
C GLU A 10 0.21 10.04 3.17
N LEU A 11 0.16 9.22 4.23
CA LEU A 11 1.23 8.29 4.58
C LEU A 11 1.48 7.24 3.49
N LEU A 12 0.41 6.65 2.97
CA LEU A 12 0.48 5.61 1.93
C LEU A 12 0.60 6.20 0.52
N LYS A 13 0.60 7.53 0.37
CA LYS A 13 0.64 8.25 -0.91
C LYS A 13 -0.38 7.69 -1.90
N CYS A 14 -1.62 7.54 -1.47
CA CYS A 14 -2.72 7.07 -2.30
C CYS A 14 -3.96 7.94 -2.12
N THR A 15 -4.96 7.72 -2.96
CA THR A 15 -6.23 8.45 -2.87
C THR A 15 -7.31 7.56 -2.25
N ASP A 16 -8.47 8.14 -1.98
CA ASP A 16 -9.70 7.43 -1.64
C ASP A 16 -10.13 6.44 -2.75
N LYS A 17 -9.73 6.70 -3.99
CA LYS A 17 -9.92 5.82 -5.14
C LYS A 17 -8.83 4.74 -5.30
N GLY A 18 -7.83 4.74 -4.42
CA GLY A 18 -6.71 3.81 -4.45
C GLY A 18 -5.50 4.30 -5.26
N LEU A 19 -4.76 3.35 -5.82
CA LEU A 19 -3.59 3.56 -6.68
C LEU A 19 -3.96 3.37 -8.13
N THR A 20 -3.23 4.04 -9.03
CA THR A 20 -3.31 3.71 -10.46
C THR A 20 -2.64 2.37 -10.75
N THR A 21 -2.92 1.81 -11.93
CA THR A 21 -2.28 0.57 -12.39
C THR A 21 -0.75 0.73 -12.42
N GLU A 22 -0.27 1.87 -12.91
CA GLU A 22 1.17 2.17 -13.03
C GLU A 22 1.83 2.26 -11.65
N GLU A 23 1.20 2.95 -10.70
CA GLU A 23 1.70 3.06 -9.32
C GLU A 23 1.73 1.72 -8.61
N GLY A 24 0.69 0.89 -8.81
CA GLY A 24 0.63 -0.47 -8.28
C GLY A 24 1.76 -1.34 -8.80
N GLN A 25 2.04 -1.30 -10.11
CA GLN A 25 3.15 -2.05 -10.71
C GLN A 25 4.50 -1.58 -10.20
N HIS A 26 4.71 -0.26 -10.09
CA HIS A 26 5.95 0.30 -9.55
C HIS A 26 6.19 -0.13 -8.09
N ARG A 27 5.14 -0.12 -7.26
CA ARG A 27 5.24 -0.61 -5.87
C ARG A 27 5.52 -2.11 -5.81
N LEU A 28 4.90 -2.91 -6.67
CA LEU A 28 5.15 -4.35 -6.72
C LEU A 28 6.61 -4.66 -7.09
N GLN A 29 7.22 -3.87 -7.97
CA GLN A 29 8.64 -4.01 -8.32
C GLN A 29 9.58 -3.65 -7.15
N ILE A 30 9.22 -2.64 -6.35
CA ILE A 30 10.04 -2.20 -5.21
C ILE A 30 9.87 -3.12 -4.00
N PHE A 31 8.62 -3.43 -3.63
CA PHE A 31 8.30 -4.14 -2.39
C PHE A 31 8.15 -5.65 -2.58
N GLY A 32 8.02 -6.12 -3.83
CA GLY A 32 7.74 -7.52 -4.12
C GLY A 32 6.29 -7.92 -3.81
N PRO A 33 5.89 -9.15 -4.19
CA PRO A 33 4.59 -9.68 -3.84
C PRO A 33 4.47 -9.86 -2.32
N ASN A 34 3.34 -9.42 -1.74
CA ASN A 34 3.05 -9.66 -0.33
C ASN A 34 2.83 -11.16 -0.08
N LYS A 35 3.86 -11.84 0.40
CA LYS A 35 3.79 -13.25 0.77
C LYS A 35 3.72 -13.36 2.29
N LEU A 36 2.73 -14.10 2.79
CA LEU A 36 2.70 -14.49 4.18
C LEU A 36 3.78 -15.56 4.37
N GLU A 37 4.75 -15.30 5.24
CA GLU A 37 5.68 -16.33 5.70
C GLU A 37 4.86 -17.41 6.41
N GLU A 38 5.05 -18.67 5.99
CA GLU A 38 4.43 -19.81 6.66
C GLU A 38 4.98 -19.87 8.09
N LYS A 39 4.13 -19.60 9.09
CA LYS A 39 4.48 -19.85 10.49
C LYS A 39 4.68 -21.36 10.64
N LYS A 40 5.93 -21.80 10.85
CA LYS A 40 6.24 -23.12 11.41
C LYS A 40 6.09 -23.10 12.93
#